data_AF-H6R9I4-F1
#
_entry.id   AF-H6R9I4-F1
#
_cell.length_a   1.000
_cell.length_b   1.000
_cell.length_c   1.000
_cell.angle_alpha   90.00
_cell.angle_beta   90.00
_cell.angle_gamma   90.00
#
_symmetry.space_group_name_H-M   'P 1'
#
loop_
_entity.id
_entity.type
_entity.pdbx_description
1 polymer ?
#
loop_
_entity_poly.entity_id
_entity_poly.type
_entity_poly.pdbx_seq_one_letter_code
_entity_poly.pdbx_strand_id
1 'polypeptide(L)'
;MATALIALVAASLVVWQVTEMRKTTNASAFKAVYDMLQDERIRQDRRLVMRELRFRELGAWTEEEILRAERVCHSYDCVAIMCRNGYIPTVVVADSWGDSLRTCWSVLRPLVEKYRADRGAPELWDDFAWLAGRATELHGRRQSA
;
A
#
# COMPACT_ATOMS: atom_id res chain seq x y z
N MET A 1 10.58 32.65 37.97
CA MET A 1 9.38 32.78 37.10
C MET A 1 9.75 32.89 35.62
N ALA A 2 10.66 33.79 35.22
CA ALA A 2 11.07 33.93 33.81
C ALA A 2 11.62 32.62 33.19
N THR A 3 12.45 31.88 33.92
CA THR A 3 13.01 30.59 33.45
C THR A 3 11.96 29.53 33.20
N ALA A 4 10.97 29.38 34.08
CA ALA A 4 9.87 28.44 33.91
C ALA A 4 8.98 28.81 32.71
N LEU A 5 8.76 30.11 32.49
CA LEU A 5 7.96 30.61 31.37
C LEU A 5 8.69 30.40 30.03
N ILE A 6 10.01 30.65 29.99
CA ILE A 6 10.85 30.35 28.83
C ILE A 6 10.84 28.84 28.54
N ALA A 7 11.00 28.00 29.56
CA ALA A 7 10.97 26.54 29.38
C ALA A 7 9.62 26.03 28.84
N LEU A 8 8.51 26.60 29.32
CA LEU A 8 7.16 26.23 28.84
C LEU A 8 6.92 26.66 27.39
N VAL A 9 7.38 27.87 27.01
CA VAL A 9 7.30 28.34 25.62
C VAL A 9 8.17 27.47 24.71
N ALA A 10 9.41 27.17 25.12
CA ALA A 10 10.31 26.29 24.36
C ALA A 10 9.71 24.89 24.17
N ALA A 11 9.16 24.28 25.21
CA ALA A 11 8.49 22.99 25.13
C ALA A 11 7.30 23.02 24.17
N SER A 12 6.50 24.08 24.21
CA SER A 12 5.35 24.26 23.30
C SER A 12 5.79 24.39 21.84
N LEU A 13 6.86 25.14 21.58
CA LEU A 13 7.45 25.27 20.24
C LEU A 13 8.02 23.95 19.73
N VAL A 14 8.68 23.17 20.58
CA VAL A 14 9.20 21.83 20.22
C VAL A 14 8.05 20.89 19.86
N VAL A 15 6.96 20.87 20.64
CA VAL A 15 5.78 20.05 20.31
C VAL A 15 5.21 20.46 18.96
N TRP A 16 5.03 21.76 18.72
CA TRP A 16 4.55 22.27 17.44
C TRP A 16 5.48 21.88 16.28
N GLN A 17 6.80 22.03 16.43
CA GLN A 17 7.79 21.63 15.45
C GLN A 17 7.71 20.13 15.13
N VAL A 18 7.58 19.27 16.15
CA VAL A 18 7.40 17.82 15.96
C VAL A 18 6.12 17.52 15.17
N THR A 19 5.03 18.26 15.42
CA THR A 19 3.78 18.06 14.67
C THR A 19 3.91 18.47 13.20
N GLU A 20 4.56 19.59 12.89
CA GLU A 20 4.77 20.03 11.52
C GLU A 20 5.74 19.09 10.78
N MET A 21 6.83 18.67 11.44
CA MET A 21 7.75 17.67 10.87
C MET A 21 7.02 16.37 10.51
N ARG A 22 6.12 15.87 11.37
CA ARG A 22 5.30 14.68 11.07
C ARG A 22 4.43 14.88 9.83
N LYS A 23 3.81 16.05 9.66
CA LYS A 23 3.02 16.36 8.46
C LYS A 23 3.88 16.34 7.21
N THR A 24 5.06 16.97 7.25
CA THR A 24 6.01 16.98 6.13
C THR A 24 6.49 15.57 5.80
N THR A 25 6.90 14.78 6.79
CA THR A 25 7.32 13.38 6.59
C THR A 25 6.20 12.55 5.95
N ASN A 26 4.96 12.68 6.43
CA ASN A 26 3.82 11.99 5.86
C ASN A 26 3.52 12.45 4.42
N ALA A 27 3.65 13.73 4.12
CA ALA A 27 3.47 14.26 2.76
C ALA A 27 4.54 13.73 1.80
N SER A 28 5.80 13.64 2.23
CA SER A 28 6.88 13.04 1.45
C SER A 28 6.68 11.54 1.23
N ALA A 29 6.27 10.80 2.26
CA ALA A 29 5.94 9.38 2.14
C ALA A 29 4.76 9.16 1.20
N PHE A 30 3.71 9.98 1.31
CA PHE A 30 2.56 9.96 0.40
C PHE A 30 2.98 10.26 -1.03
N LYS A 31 3.82 11.28 -1.26
CA LYS A 31 4.35 11.59 -2.59
C LYS A 31 5.12 10.41 -3.18
N ALA A 32 5.97 9.74 -2.40
CA ALA A 32 6.71 8.57 -2.87
C ALA A 32 5.77 7.41 -3.27
N VAL A 33 4.76 7.13 -2.45
CA VAL A 33 3.72 6.14 -2.78
C VAL A 33 2.93 6.56 -4.02
N TYR A 34 2.58 7.84 -4.13
CA TYR A 34 1.85 8.39 -5.27
C TYR A 34 2.66 8.25 -6.55
N ASP A 35 3.92 8.69 -6.56
CA ASP A 35 4.81 8.61 -7.73
C ASP A 35 4.98 7.14 -8.17
N MET A 36 5.20 6.22 -7.24
CA MET A 36 5.35 4.79 -7.54
C MET A 36 4.05 4.17 -8.08
N LEU A 37 2.90 4.42 -7.42
CA LEU A 37 1.65 3.81 -7.85
C LEU A 37 1.03 4.50 -9.07
N GLN A 38 1.34 5.77 -9.32
CA GLN A 38 0.86 6.50 -10.50
C GLN A 38 1.81 6.46 -11.68
N ASP A 39 3.00 5.86 -11.52
CA ASP A 39 3.85 5.51 -12.65
C ASP A 39 3.04 4.80 -13.74
N GLU A 40 3.17 5.28 -14.98
CA GLU A 40 2.30 4.87 -16.08
C GLU A 40 2.40 3.37 -16.35
N ARG A 41 3.59 2.78 -16.22
CA ARG A 41 3.78 1.33 -16.40
C ARG A 41 3.03 0.56 -15.33
N ILE A 42 3.14 0.94 -14.06
CA ILE A 42 2.39 0.30 -12.97
C ILE A 42 0.88 0.50 -13.14
N ARG A 43 0.42 1.67 -13.58
CA ARG A 43 -1.00 1.92 -13.87
C ARG A 43 -1.53 1.01 -14.98
N GLN A 44 -0.77 0.81 -16.04
CA GLN A 44 -1.14 -0.09 -17.15
C GLN A 44 -1.11 -1.55 -16.71
N ASP A 45 -0.13 -1.96 -15.91
CA ASP A 45 -0.06 -3.31 -15.36
C ASP A 45 -1.24 -3.61 -14.43
N ARG A 46 -1.63 -2.67 -13.54
CA ARG A 46 -2.86 -2.82 -12.75
C ARG A 46 -4.11 -2.86 -13.62
N ARG A 47 -4.17 -2.07 -14.69
CA ARG A 47 -5.30 -2.10 -15.63
C ARG A 47 -5.44 -3.45 -16.29
N LEU A 48 -4.34 -4.06 -16.74
CA LEU A 48 -4.30 -5.42 -17.28
C LEU A 48 -4.89 -6.41 -16.25
N VAL A 49 -4.37 -6.39 -15.02
CA VAL A 49 -4.85 -7.28 -13.94
C VAL A 49 -6.35 -7.11 -13.72
N MET A 50 -6.81 -5.87 -13.55
CA MET A 50 -8.19 -5.53 -13.19
C MET A 50 -9.20 -5.64 -14.33
N ARG A 51 -8.79 -5.65 -15.59
CA ARG A 51 -9.71 -5.66 -16.75
C ARG A 51 -9.63 -6.91 -17.60
N GLU A 52 -8.47 -7.55 -17.66
CA GLU A 52 -8.23 -8.66 -18.58
C GLU A 52 -8.00 -9.96 -17.81
N LEU A 53 -7.03 -9.97 -16.88
CA LEU A 53 -6.67 -11.20 -16.17
C LEU A 53 -7.75 -11.69 -15.21
N ARG A 54 -8.57 -10.79 -14.66
CA ARG A 54 -9.69 -11.14 -13.75
C ARG A 54 -10.71 -12.14 -14.32
N PHE A 55 -10.75 -12.32 -15.64
CA PHE A 55 -11.70 -13.19 -16.33
C PHE A 55 -11.05 -14.46 -16.87
N ARG A 56 -9.76 -14.68 -16.58
CA ARG A 56 -8.96 -15.79 -17.12
C ARG A 56 -8.27 -16.53 -15.99
N GLU A 57 -8.33 -17.86 -16.04
CA GLU A 57 -7.57 -18.72 -15.13
C GLU A 57 -6.06 -18.51 -15.31
N LEU A 58 -5.29 -18.66 -14.22
CA LEU A 58 -3.84 -18.43 -14.19
C LEU A 58 -3.07 -19.21 -15.27
N GLY A 59 -3.49 -20.45 -15.55
CA GLY A 59 -2.85 -21.29 -16.56
C GLY A 59 -2.99 -20.78 -18.01
N ALA A 60 -3.88 -19.81 -18.25
CA ALA A 60 -4.05 -19.19 -19.55
C ALA A 60 -3.23 -17.91 -19.73
N TRP A 61 -2.50 -17.45 -18.71
CA TRP A 61 -1.73 -16.21 -18.76
C TRP A 61 -0.41 -16.43 -19.52
N THR A 62 -0.03 -15.46 -20.33
CA THR A 62 1.28 -15.48 -20.99
C THR A 62 2.39 -15.15 -19.99
N GLU A 63 3.63 -15.49 -20.33
CA GLU A 63 4.79 -15.12 -19.52
C GLU A 63 4.89 -13.60 -19.32
N GLU A 64 4.59 -12.82 -20.36
CA GLU A 64 4.56 -11.35 -20.26
C GLU A 64 3.50 -10.88 -19.25
N GLU A 65 2.30 -11.46 -19.29
CA GLU A 65 1.22 -11.13 -18.34
C GLU A 65 1.60 -11.49 -16.90
N ILE A 66 2.28 -12.63 -16.70
CA ILE A 66 2.82 -13.02 -15.39
C ILE A 66 3.83 -11.97 -14.90
N LEU A 67 4.81 -11.59 -15.73
CA LEU A 67 5.80 -10.56 -15.37
C LEU A 67 5.16 -9.20 -15.05
N ARG A 68 4.04 -8.88 -15.69
CA ARG A 68 3.25 -7.67 -15.40
C ARG A 68 2.51 -7.79 -14.06
N ALA A 69 1.88 -8.93 -13.80
CA ALA A 69 1.23 -9.24 -12.54
C ALA A 69 2.20 -9.21 -11.35
N GLU A 70 3.41 -9.76 -11.51
CA GLU A 70 4.47 -9.71 -10.50
C GLU A 70 4.84 -8.28 -10.11
N ARG A 71 4.93 -7.36 -11.09
CA ARG A 71 5.21 -5.94 -10.81
C ARG A 71 4.08 -5.29 -10.01
N VAL A 72 2.83 -5.67 -10.26
CA VAL A 72 1.70 -5.22 -9.44
C VAL A 72 1.86 -5.73 -8.00
N CYS A 73 2.14 -7.03 -7.81
CA CYS A 73 2.40 -7.59 -6.50
C CYS A 73 3.51 -6.83 -5.78
N HIS A 74 4.68 -6.68 -6.41
CA HIS A 74 5.82 -6.00 -5.82
C HIS A 74 5.53 -4.53 -5.47
N SER A 75 4.84 -3.80 -6.35
CA SER A 75 4.49 -2.40 -6.10
C SER A 75 3.62 -2.24 -4.86
N TYR A 76 2.61 -3.10 -4.69
CA TYR A 76 1.74 -3.04 -3.51
C TYR A 76 2.40 -3.59 -2.25
N ASP A 77 3.27 -4.58 -2.39
CA ASP A 77 4.04 -5.13 -1.28
C ASP A 77 4.97 -4.06 -0.68
N CYS A 78 5.67 -3.31 -1.52
CA CYS A 78 6.47 -2.15 -1.09
C CYS A 78 5.64 -1.09 -0.36
N VAL A 79 4.45 -0.74 -0.88
CA VAL A 79 3.55 0.21 -0.18
C VAL A 79 3.06 -0.37 1.15
N ALA A 80 2.79 -1.67 1.18
CA ALA A 80 2.31 -2.35 2.37
C ALA A 80 3.37 -2.40 3.47
N ILE A 81 4.64 -2.65 3.13
CA ILE A 81 5.78 -2.52 4.04
C ILE A 81 5.82 -1.10 4.64
N MET A 82 5.66 -0.06 3.81
CA MET A 82 5.63 1.32 4.29
C MET A 82 4.47 1.58 5.27
N CYS A 83 3.29 1.03 4.98
CA CYS A 83 2.11 1.13 5.83
C CYS A 83 2.29 0.39 7.15
N ARG A 84 2.76 -0.87 7.11
CA ARG A 84 2.87 -1.76 8.26
C ARG A 84 3.91 -1.26 9.26
N ASN A 85 4.95 -0.60 8.78
CA ASN A 85 5.98 0.04 9.61
C ASN A 85 5.63 1.47 10.03
N GLY A 86 4.42 1.97 9.71
CA GLY A 86 3.94 3.27 10.18
C GLY A 86 4.56 4.49 9.47
N TYR A 87 5.28 4.31 8.36
CA TYR A 87 5.83 5.41 7.58
C TYR A 87 4.76 6.20 6.82
N ILE A 88 3.65 5.55 6.48
CA ILE A 88 2.47 6.20 5.90
C ILE A 88 1.21 5.61 6.55
N PRO A 89 0.22 6.44 6.93
CA PRO A 89 -1.03 5.93 7.49
C PRO A 89 -1.77 5.03 6.50
N THR A 90 -2.06 3.80 6.91
CA THR A 90 -2.78 2.81 6.07
C THR A 90 -4.10 3.35 5.54
N VAL A 91 -4.80 4.17 6.33
CA VAL A 91 -6.06 4.80 5.93
C VAL A 91 -5.90 5.68 4.69
N VAL A 92 -4.82 6.47 4.61
CA VAL A 92 -4.57 7.37 3.47
C VAL A 92 -4.37 6.56 2.18
N VAL A 93 -3.65 5.44 2.27
CA VAL A 93 -3.42 4.54 1.13
C VAL A 93 -4.70 3.80 0.75
N ALA A 94 -5.43 3.25 1.72
CA ALA A 94 -6.68 2.55 1.48
C ALA A 94 -7.76 3.46 0.88
N ASP A 95 -7.75 4.75 1.20
CA ASP A 95 -8.69 5.73 0.64
C ASP A 95 -8.40 6.02 -0.83
N SER A 96 -7.13 6.16 -1.16
CA SER A 96 -6.69 6.56 -2.49
C SER A 96 -6.64 5.40 -3.48
N TRP A 97 -6.29 4.19 -3.01
CA TRP A 97 -6.05 3.00 -3.85
C TRP A 97 -6.79 1.74 -3.41
N GLY A 98 -7.68 1.82 -2.41
CA GLY A 98 -8.31 0.65 -1.81
C GLY A 98 -9.06 -0.25 -2.79
N ASP A 99 -9.76 0.33 -3.77
CA ASP A 99 -10.47 -0.46 -4.80
C ASP A 99 -9.49 -1.31 -5.63
N SER A 100 -8.44 -0.67 -6.15
CA SER A 100 -7.40 -1.34 -6.91
C SER A 100 -6.64 -2.37 -6.07
N LEU A 101 -6.36 -2.09 -4.79
CA LEU A 101 -5.71 -3.02 -3.86
C LEU A 101 -6.54 -4.30 -3.68
N ARG A 102 -7.82 -4.15 -3.34
CA ARG A 102 -8.72 -5.29 -3.11
C ARG A 102 -8.91 -6.12 -4.37
N THR A 103 -9.17 -5.45 -5.49
CA THR A 103 -9.40 -6.11 -6.78
C THR A 103 -8.15 -6.84 -7.25
N CYS A 104 -6.99 -6.19 -7.25
CA CYS A 104 -5.74 -6.83 -7.67
C CYS A 104 -5.40 -8.01 -6.77
N TRP A 105 -5.54 -7.90 -5.45
CA TRP A 105 -5.28 -9.02 -4.55
C TRP A 105 -6.17 -10.23 -4.88
N SER A 106 -7.47 -10.02 -5.10
CA SER A 106 -8.38 -11.13 -5.45
C SER A 106 -7.99 -11.86 -6.74
N VAL A 107 -7.47 -11.13 -7.74
CA VAL A 107 -7.06 -11.69 -9.04
C VAL A 107 -5.69 -12.35 -8.95
N LEU A 108 -4.77 -11.76 -8.20
CA LEU A 108 -3.37 -12.19 -8.14
C LEU A 108 -3.12 -13.28 -7.11
N ARG A 109 -4.03 -13.51 -6.16
CA ARG A 109 -3.89 -14.53 -5.11
C ARG A 109 -3.48 -15.91 -5.64
N PRO A 110 -4.06 -16.47 -6.73
CA PRO A 110 -3.62 -17.77 -7.26
C PRO A 110 -2.16 -17.79 -7.70
N LEU A 111 -1.66 -16.70 -8.31
CA LEU A 111 -0.23 -16.57 -8.68
C LEU A 111 0.65 -16.56 -7.44
N VAL A 112 0.27 -15.78 -6.42
CA VAL A 112 1.01 -15.70 -5.16
C VAL A 112 1.07 -17.06 -4.47
N GLU A 113 -0.08 -17.74 -4.35
CA GLU A 113 -0.16 -19.08 -3.74
C GLU A 113 0.69 -20.11 -4.49
N LYS A 114 0.65 -20.10 -5.83
CA LYS A 114 1.51 -20.94 -6.66
C LYS A 114 2.99 -20.70 -6.36
N TYR A 115 3.43 -19.44 -6.32
CA TYR A 115 4.83 -19.12 -6.05
C TYR A 115 5.28 -19.47 -4.64
N ARG A 116 4.42 -19.25 -3.63
CA ARG A 116 4.69 -19.66 -2.25
C ARG A 116 4.89 -21.17 -2.15
N ALA A 117 4.04 -21.95 -2.81
CA ALA A 117 4.14 -23.41 -2.85
C ALA A 117 5.40 -23.87 -3.60
N ASP A 118 5.62 -23.36 -4.81
CA ASP A 118 6.75 -23.76 -5.67
C ASP A 118 8.11 -23.42 -5.04
N ARG A 119 8.19 -22.32 -4.27
CA ARG A 119 9.44 -21.84 -3.65
C ARG A 119 9.60 -22.22 -2.17
N GLY A 120 8.55 -22.74 -1.52
CA GLY A 120 8.54 -22.95 -0.08
C GLY A 120 8.67 -21.65 0.74
N ALA A 121 8.17 -20.53 0.21
CA ALA A 121 8.35 -19.19 0.76
C ALA A 121 7.00 -18.56 1.15
N PRO A 122 6.38 -18.95 2.28
CA PRO A 122 5.04 -18.49 2.67
C PRO A 122 4.94 -16.96 2.87
N GLU A 123 6.05 -16.30 3.15
CA GLU A 123 6.19 -14.85 3.34
C GLU A 123 6.15 -14.05 2.03
N LEU A 124 6.26 -14.70 0.86
CA LEU A 124 6.31 -13.97 -0.41
C LEU A 124 5.06 -13.09 -0.60
N TRP A 125 5.27 -11.78 -0.63
CA TRP A 125 4.23 -10.76 -0.77
C TRP A 125 3.12 -10.82 0.31
N ASP A 126 3.45 -11.20 1.53
CA ASP A 126 2.50 -11.22 2.65
C ASP A 126 2.03 -9.82 3.06
N ASP A 127 2.87 -8.81 2.91
CA ASP A 127 2.52 -7.42 3.16
C ASP A 127 1.44 -6.94 2.18
N PHE A 128 1.53 -7.27 0.88
CA PHE A 128 0.44 -6.99 -0.06
C PHE A 128 -0.88 -7.62 0.40
N ALA A 129 -0.85 -8.89 0.81
CA ALA A 129 -2.03 -9.59 1.33
C ALA A 129 -2.62 -8.86 2.55
N TRP A 130 -1.75 -8.47 3.48
CA TRP A 130 -2.13 -7.71 4.68
C TRP A 130 -2.78 -6.38 4.32
N LEU A 131 -2.19 -5.58 3.42
CA LEU A 131 -2.71 -4.27 3.04
C LEU A 131 -4.06 -4.38 2.32
N ALA A 132 -4.24 -5.39 1.46
CA ALA A 132 -5.52 -5.66 0.82
C ALA A 132 -6.61 -6.05 1.85
N GLY A 133 -6.26 -6.84 2.86
CA GLY A 133 -7.14 -7.14 4.00
C GLY A 133 -7.54 -5.87 4.75
N ARG A 134 -6.58 -5.01 5.10
CA ARG A 134 -6.84 -3.72 5.77
C ARG A 134 -7.73 -2.80 4.93
N ALA A 135 -7.52 -2.75 3.61
CA ALA A 135 -8.36 -1.98 2.70
C ALA A 135 -9.80 -2.53 2.63
N THR A 136 -10.01 -3.82 2.87
CA THR A 136 -11.34 -4.45 2.94
C THR A 136 -12.04 -4.09 4.24
N GLU A 137 -11.35 -4.22 5.38
CA GLU A 137 -11.87 -3.85 6.69
C GLU A 137 -12.29 -2.37 6.76
N LEU A 138 -11.43 -1.48 6.25
CA LEU A 138 -11.71 -0.04 6.23
C LEU A 138 -12.88 0.31 5.31
N HIS A 139 -13.04 -0.39 4.19
CA HIS A 139 -14.18 -0.21 3.31
C HIS A 139 -15.50 -0.63 3.98
N GLY A 140 -15.50 -1.79 4.65
CA GLY A 140 -16.68 -2.27 5.38
C GLY A 140 -17.11 -1.30 6.49
N ARG A 141 -16.16 -0.78 7.29
CA ARG A 141 -16.46 0.19 8.36
C ARG A 141 -17.13 1.46 7.85
N ARG A 142 -16.81 1.91 6.64
CA ARG A 142 -17.43 3.09 6.02
C ARG A 142 -18.85 2.87 5.55
N GLN A 143 -19.18 1.66 5.12
CA GLN A 143 -20.54 1.34 4.68
C GLN A 143 -21.51 1.15 5.86
N SER A 144 -20.98 0.89 7.05
CA SER A 144 -21.76 0.71 8.28
C SER A 144 -21.90 1.98 9.14
N ALA A 145 -21.28 3.09 8.73
CA ALA A 145 -21.34 4.39 9.42
C ALA A 145 -22.32 5.32 8.70
#